data_AF-A0A8X6MHP8-F1
#
_entry.id   AF-A0A8X6MHP8-F1
#
_cell.length_a   1.000
_cell.length_b   1.000
_cell.length_c   1.000
_cell.angle_alpha   90.00
_cell.angle_beta   90.00
_cell.angle_gamma   90.00
#
_symmetry.space_group_name_H-M   'P 1'
#
loop_
_entity.id
_entity.type
_entity.pdbx_description
1 polymer ?
#
loop_
_entity_poly.entity_id
_entity_poly.type
_entity_poly.pdbx_seq_one_letter_code
_entity_poly.pdbx_strand_id
1 'polypeptide(L)'
;MANKMDTGNGNMKYFRSPTSEKELLLRAGQRKITEINIFLENKQKPSAIPKTNPQLLYTEIKSKIPRFDQISNMLFTRNGKLRFATLDPVCAVQILYLEQILNVSVNTSVIWEGITSRFLLYEIPTNVSLEELSAELQSSNNFEIVEIRRFIKSGTSPEVSPVLITILGTVLPENVKLWFINHKIQLFIDRPRQCSNCFSFCIHPDLVKVQLYVVIVVLPIKERAQ
;
A
#
# COMPACT_ATOMS: atom_id res chain seq x y z
N MET A 1 23.05 34.71 -26.53
CA MET A 1 21.88 34.31 -25.72
C MET A 1 21.89 32.79 -25.60
N ALA A 2 22.53 32.28 -24.55
CA ALA A 2 22.56 30.84 -24.27
C ALA A 2 21.40 30.56 -23.30
N ASN A 3 20.39 29.85 -23.77
CA ASN A 3 19.30 29.37 -22.93
C ASN A 3 19.86 28.34 -21.95
N LYS A 4 19.80 28.70 -20.66
CA LYS A 4 19.92 27.78 -19.54
C LYS A 4 18.95 26.61 -19.77
N MET A 5 19.48 25.42 -19.96
CA MET A 5 18.74 24.20 -19.67
C MET A 5 18.59 24.14 -18.15
N ASP A 6 17.41 24.49 -17.66
CA ASP A 6 17.02 24.18 -16.29
C ASP A 6 17.02 22.65 -16.16
N THR A 7 18.04 22.15 -15.47
CA THR A 7 18.08 20.77 -14.97
C THR A 7 17.05 20.69 -13.86
N GLY A 8 15.81 20.42 -14.25
CA GLY A 8 14.77 19.99 -13.34
C GLY A 8 15.24 18.73 -12.65
N ASN A 9 15.70 18.87 -11.41
CA ASN A 9 16.02 17.78 -10.50
C ASN A 9 14.70 17.10 -10.08
N GLY A 10 14.02 16.49 -11.07
CA GLY A 10 12.93 15.56 -10.86
C GLY A 10 13.46 14.43 -9.99
N ASN A 11 12.71 14.05 -8.98
CA ASN A 11 13.16 13.21 -7.89
C ASN A 11 13.50 11.80 -8.42
N MET A 12 14.70 11.58 -8.97
CA MET A 12 15.15 10.32 -9.61
C MET A 12 15.04 9.06 -8.71
N LYS A 13 14.66 9.25 -7.45
CA LYS A 13 14.53 8.22 -6.43
C LYS A 13 13.10 7.76 -6.20
N TYR A 14 12.10 8.54 -6.61
CA TYR A 14 10.70 8.24 -6.30
C TYR A 14 9.76 8.64 -7.43
N PHE A 15 8.94 7.68 -7.84
CA PHE A 15 7.86 7.86 -8.77
C PHE A 15 6.56 7.40 -8.10
N ARG A 16 5.49 8.17 -8.32
CA ARG A 16 4.13 7.81 -7.91
C ARG A 16 3.22 7.98 -9.12
N SER A 17 2.33 7.03 -9.34
CA SER A 17 1.36 7.13 -10.43
C SER A 17 0.55 8.42 -10.31
N PRO A 18 0.25 9.12 -11.42
CA PRO A 18 -0.59 10.31 -11.40
C PRO A 18 -2.06 10.00 -11.06
N THR A 19 -2.44 8.71 -11.10
CA THR A 19 -3.78 8.22 -10.78
C THR A 19 -4.21 8.59 -9.37
N SER A 20 -5.43 9.12 -9.22
CA SER A 20 -5.96 9.47 -7.91
C SER A 20 -6.20 8.23 -7.04
N GLU A 21 -6.14 8.37 -5.71
CA GLU A 21 -6.38 7.24 -4.79
C GLU A 21 -7.76 6.60 -4.99
N LYS A 22 -8.76 7.43 -5.29
CA LYS A 22 -10.13 6.98 -5.56
C LYS A 22 -10.20 6.13 -6.83
N GLU A 23 -9.50 6.56 -7.88
CA GLU A 23 -9.43 5.82 -9.13
C GLU A 23 -8.63 4.51 -8.99
N LEU A 24 -7.52 4.54 -8.24
CA LEU A 24 -6.77 3.33 -7.91
C LEU A 24 -7.64 2.32 -7.17
N LEU A 25 -8.50 2.74 -6.23
CA LEU A 25 -9.44 1.83 -5.56
C LEU A 25 -10.46 1.21 -6.51
N LEU A 26 -11.01 1.99 -7.46
CA LEU A 26 -11.94 1.45 -8.46
C LEU A 26 -11.26 0.40 -9.34
N ARG A 27 -10.02 0.65 -9.76
CA ARG A 27 -9.22 -0.31 -10.53
C ARG A 27 -8.82 -1.52 -9.70
N ALA A 28 -8.62 -1.36 -8.39
CA ALA A 28 -8.28 -2.46 -7.48
C ALA A 28 -9.39 -3.51 -7.41
N GLY A 29 -10.64 -3.09 -7.53
CA GLY A 29 -11.80 -3.99 -7.58
C GLY A 29 -11.84 -4.94 -8.78
N GLN A 30 -11.09 -4.64 -9.85
CA GLN A 30 -10.93 -5.53 -11.01
C GLN A 30 -9.84 -6.59 -10.79
N ARG A 31 -9.14 -6.53 -9.64
CA ARG A 31 -8.02 -7.40 -9.29
C ARG A 31 -8.38 -8.20 -8.04
N LYS A 32 -7.55 -9.20 -7.73
CA LYS A 32 -7.65 -9.91 -6.45
C LYS A 32 -7.13 -8.99 -5.33
N ILE A 33 -8.02 -8.68 -4.41
CA ILE A 33 -7.77 -7.91 -3.18
C ILE A 33 -8.32 -8.68 -1.98
N THR A 34 -7.75 -8.47 -0.79
CA THR A 34 -8.21 -9.17 0.43
C THR A 34 -9.27 -8.40 1.19
N GLU A 35 -9.04 -7.12 1.46
CA GLU A 35 -9.98 -6.24 2.15
C GLU A 35 -9.55 -4.79 1.96
N ILE A 36 -10.48 -3.88 1.67
CA ILE A 36 -10.23 -2.45 1.63
C ILE A 36 -10.53 -1.87 3.00
N ASN A 37 -9.52 -1.27 3.61
CA ASN A 37 -9.62 -0.67 4.92
C ASN A 37 -9.45 0.84 4.83
N ILE A 38 -10.39 1.58 5.42
CA ILE A 38 -10.38 3.04 5.40
C ILE A 38 -10.48 3.56 6.83
N PHE A 39 -9.61 4.49 7.18
CA PHE A 39 -9.70 5.24 8.41
C PHE A 39 -10.35 6.60 8.18
N LEU A 40 -11.28 6.94 9.07
CA LEU A 40 -11.77 8.27 9.28
C LEU A 40 -11.20 8.85 10.57
N GLU A 41 -10.65 10.05 10.46
CA GLU A 41 -10.09 10.83 11.56
C GLU A 41 -10.66 12.24 11.57
N ASN A 42 -10.66 12.91 12.72
CA ASN A 42 -11.14 14.28 12.83
C ASN A 42 -10.10 15.26 12.24
N LYS A 43 -10.54 16.23 11.42
CA LYS A 43 -9.64 17.23 10.81
C LYS A 43 -9.09 18.24 11.82
N GLN A 44 -9.89 18.66 12.78
CA GLN A 44 -9.60 19.86 13.60
C GLN A 44 -8.80 19.53 14.87
N LYS A 45 -8.87 18.30 15.36
CA LYS A 45 -8.12 17.85 16.54
C LYS A 45 -7.78 16.36 16.36
N PRO A 46 -6.67 15.87 16.92
CA PRO A 46 -6.45 14.43 17.09
C PRO A 46 -7.44 13.79 18.09
N SER A 47 -8.40 14.57 18.62
CA SER A 47 -9.49 14.06 19.44
C SER A 47 -10.36 13.11 18.63
N ALA A 48 -10.70 11.99 19.25
CA ALA A 48 -11.55 10.95 18.70
C ALA A 48 -12.80 11.52 18.03
N ILE A 49 -13.24 10.88 16.95
CA ILE A 49 -14.62 11.03 16.49
C ILE A 49 -15.51 10.74 17.71
N PRO A 50 -16.52 11.58 18.01
CA PRO A 50 -17.34 11.41 19.18
C PRO A 50 -17.84 9.96 19.27
N LYS A 51 -17.58 9.32 20.41
CA LYS A 51 -18.15 8.00 20.73
C LYS A 51 -19.61 8.19 21.11
N THR A 52 -20.40 8.59 20.13
CA THR A 52 -21.83 8.83 20.26
C THR A 52 -22.58 7.50 20.32
N ASN A 53 -23.89 7.57 20.59
CA ASN A 53 -24.78 6.42 20.48
C ASN A 53 -24.55 5.67 19.15
N PRO A 54 -24.17 4.38 19.17
CA PRO A 54 -23.93 3.59 17.96
C PRO A 54 -25.09 3.62 16.96
N GLN A 55 -26.34 3.75 17.42
CA GLN A 55 -27.52 3.84 16.54
C GLN A 55 -27.54 5.13 15.74
N LEU A 56 -27.17 6.27 16.34
CA LEU A 56 -27.10 7.55 15.63
C LEU A 56 -26.01 7.51 14.56
N LEU A 57 -24.83 6.98 14.93
CA LEU A 57 -23.72 6.81 13.98
C LEU A 57 -24.13 5.89 12.81
N TYR A 58 -24.77 4.76 13.11
CA TYR A 58 -25.27 3.83 12.10
C TYR A 58 -26.26 4.51 11.14
N THR A 59 -27.21 5.29 11.67
CA THR A 59 -28.24 5.96 10.87
C THR A 59 -27.63 7.05 9.97
N GLU A 60 -26.69 7.82 10.50
CA GLU A 60 -25.94 8.86 9.76
C GLU A 60 -25.09 8.27 8.63
N ILE A 61 -24.47 7.11 8.86
CA ILE A 61 -23.65 6.43 7.84
C ILE A 61 -24.54 5.82 6.77
N LYS A 62 -25.64 5.16 7.17
CA LYS A 62 -26.63 4.60 6.26
C LYS A 62 -27.27 5.66 5.37
N SER A 63 -27.50 6.87 5.87
CA SER A 63 -28.05 7.96 5.07
C SER A 63 -27.04 8.53 4.05
N LYS A 64 -25.74 8.48 4.35
CA LYS A 64 -24.67 9.03 3.49
C LYS A 64 -24.09 8.03 2.50
N ILE A 65 -24.11 6.75 2.81
CA ILE A 65 -23.52 5.70 1.99
C ILE A 65 -24.64 4.82 1.41
N PRO A 66 -24.96 4.95 0.12
CA PRO A 66 -25.99 4.12 -0.52
C PRO A 66 -25.71 2.62 -0.42
N ARG A 67 -24.43 2.22 -0.49
CA ARG A 67 -24.00 0.82 -0.41
C ARG A 67 -23.51 0.43 1.00
N PHE A 68 -24.15 0.94 2.06
CA PHE A 68 -23.72 0.66 3.43
C PHE A 68 -23.75 -0.85 3.76
N ASP A 69 -24.63 -1.62 3.12
CA ASP A 69 -24.75 -3.08 3.31
C ASP A 69 -23.48 -3.85 2.88
N GLN A 70 -22.59 -3.23 2.09
CA GLN A 70 -21.32 -3.81 1.66
C GLN A 70 -20.17 -3.58 2.64
N ILE A 71 -20.44 -2.90 3.77
CA ILE A 71 -19.45 -2.70 4.83
C ILE A 71 -19.40 -3.98 5.67
N SER A 72 -18.27 -4.68 5.66
CA SER A 72 -18.08 -5.91 6.42
C SER A 72 -17.90 -5.64 7.91
N ASN A 73 -17.22 -4.55 8.25
CA ASN A 73 -16.94 -4.19 9.63
C ASN A 73 -16.77 -2.69 9.81
N MET A 74 -17.17 -2.18 10.98
CA MET A 74 -16.96 -0.81 11.40
C MET A 74 -16.56 -0.78 12.87
N LEU A 75 -15.41 -0.20 13.19
CA LEU A 75 -14.88 -0.20 14.56
C LEU A 75 -14.13 1.08 14.91
N PHE A 76 -14.21 1.48 16.18
CA PHE A 76 -13.35 2.52 16.72
C PHE A 76 -11.99 1.93 17.08
N THR A 77 -10.94 2.54 16.56
CA THR A 77 -9.57 2.27 16.98
C THR A 77 -9.31 2.83 18.38
N ARG A 78 -8.26 2.35 19.04
CA ARG A 78 -7.82 2.88 20.35
C ARG A 78 -7.51 4.37 20.31
N ASN A 79 -7.09 4.88 19.15
CA ASN A 79 -6.76 6.28 18.92
C ASN A 79 -8.01 7.13 18.59
N GLY A 80 -9.22 6.55 18.67
CA GLY A 80 -10.46 7.27 18.41
C GLY A 80 -10.79 7.51 16.93
N LYS A 81 -10.04 6.90 16.01
CA LYS A 81 -10.35 6.87 14.57
C LYS A 81 -11.40 5.80 14.29
N LEU A 82 -12.27 6.04 13.32
CA LEU A 82 -13.24 5.06 12.84
C LEU A 82 -12.63 4.28 11.68
N ARG A 83 -12.63 2.95 11.75
CA ARG A 83 -12.17 2.06 10.66
C ARG A 83 -13.40 1.46 9.99
N PHE A 84 -13.42 1.53 8.67
CA PHE A 84 -14.33 0.78 7.81
C PHE A 84 -13.55 -0.33 7.10
N ALA A 85 -14.19 -1.48 6.98
CA ALA A 85 -13.72 -2.58 6.17
C ALA A 85 -14.78 -2.90 5.11
N THR A 86 -14.37 -3.06 3.86
CA THR A 86 -15.26 -3.44 2.76
C THR A 86 -14.48 -4.18 1.68
N LEU A 87 -15.17 -5.07 0.95
CA LEU A 87 -14.64 -5.69 -0.28
C LEU A 87 -15.09 -4.92 -1.53
N ASP A 88 -16.13 -4.08 -1.42
CA ASP A 88 -16.68 -3.35 -2.56
C ASP A 88 -15.89 -2.06 -2.79
N PRO A 89 -15.16 -1.91 -3.93
CA PRO A 89 -14.41 -0.70 -4.24
C PRO A 89 -15.31 0.53 -4.36
N VAL A 90 -16.57 0.37 -4.77
CA VAL A 90 -17.50 1.50 -4.92
C VAL A 90 -17.91 2.02 -3.55
N CYS A 91 -18.24 1.12 -2.62
CA CYS A 91 -18.49 1.46 -1.22
C CYS A 91 -17.27 2.17 -0.59
N ALA A 92 -16.06 1.64 -0.81
CA ALA A 92 -14.82 2.25 -0.34
C ALA A 92 -14.66 3.69 -0.83
N VAL A 93 -14.89 3.94 -2.13
CA VAL A 93 -14.81 5.29 -2.70
C VAL A 93 -15.87 6.23 -2.12
N GLN A 94 -17.11 5.74 -1.89
CA GLN A 94 -18.15 6.53 -1.20
C GLN A 94 -17.71 6.95 0.21
N ILE A 95 -17.06 6.05 0.95
CA ILE A 95 -16.48 6.37 2.27
C ILE A 95 -15.41 7.46 2.14
N LEU A 96 -14.56 7.43 1.11
CA LEU A 96 -13.55 8.48 0.85
C LEU A 96 -14.11 9.85 0.46
N TYR A 97 -15.38 9.92 0.05
CA TYR A 97 -16.06 11.19 -0.21
C TYR A 97 -16.71 11.79 1.04
N LEU A 98 -16.64 11.12 2.20
CA LEU A 98 -17.18 11.66 3.44
C LEU A 98 -16.30 12.80 3.96
N GLU A 99 -16.87 14.00 4.01
CA GLU A 99 -16.20 15.19 4.55
C GLU A 99 -16.63 15.53 5.99
N GLN A 100 -17.81 15.04 6.39
CA GLN A 100 -18.43 15.34 7.67
C GLN A 100 -19.25 14.16 8.18
N ILE A 101 -19.13 13.86 9.47
CA ILE A 101 -19.95 12.88 10.19
C ILE A 101 -20.37 13.48 11.52
N LEU A 102 -21.67 13.47 11.86
CA LEU A 102 -22.19 13.98 13.13
C LEU A 102 -21.69 15.41 13.45
N ASN A 103 -21.69 16.29 12.43
CA ASN A 103 -21.20 17.67 12.53
C ASN A 103 -19.70 17.84 12.82
N VAL A 104 -18.92 16.78 12.69
CA VAL A 104 -17.45 16.81 12.78
C VAL A 104 -16.88 16.66 11.38
N SER A 105 -15.99 17.58 10.98
CA SER A 105 -15.27 17.41 9.71
C SER A 105 -14.21 16.32 9.83
N VAL A 106 -14.21 15.39 8.88
CA VAL A 106 -13.38 14.19 8.90
C VAL A 106 -12.42 14.15 7.72
N ASN A 107 -11.21 13.65 7.97
CA ASN A 107 -10.27 13.26 6.93
C ASN A 107 -10.35 11.74 6.74
N THR A 108 -10.21 11.30 5.50
CA THR A 108 -10.29 9.89 5.12
C THR A 108 -8.94 9.42 4.61
N SER A 109 -8.47 8.26 5.03
CA SER A 109 -7.22 7.68 4.55
C SER A 109 -7.38 6.19 4.27
N VAL A 110 -6.81 5.72 3.16
CA VAL A 110 -6.84 4.32 2.76
C VAL A 110 -5.64 3.60 3.38
N ILE A 111 -5.90 2.41 3.91
CA ILE A 111 -4.87 1.43 4.27
C ILE A 111 -4.62 0.58 3.02
N TRP A 112 -3.42 0.67 2.45
CA TRP A 112 -3.08 0.00 1.19
C TRP A 112 -2.63 -1.46 1.40
N GLU A 113 -2.40 -1.85 2.65
CA GLU A 113 -2.18 -3.22 3.07
C GLU A 113 -3.41 -4.09 2.73
N GLY A 114 -3.20 -5.11 1.88
CA GLY A 114 -4.29 -5.97 1.38
C GLY A 114 -4.89 -5.53 0.03
N ILE A 115 -4.47 -4.36 -0.48
CA ILE A 115 -4.85 -3.84 -1.79
C ILE A 115 -3.65 -3.84 -2.74
N THR A 116 -2.45 -3.60 -2.21
CA THR A 116 -1.21 -3.51 -2.97
C THR A 116 -0.21 -4.58 -2.55
N SER A 117 0.67 -4.94 -3.47
CA SER A 117 1.80 -5.84 -3.23
C SER A 117 3.10 -5.16 -3.63
N ARG A 118 4.20 -5.52 -2.96
CA ARG A 118 5.51 -4.93 -3.19
C ARG A 118 6.55 -5.99 -3.52
N PHE A 119 7.43 -5.69 -4.45
CA PHE A 119 8.58 -6.52 -4.78
C PHE A 119 9.80 -5.69 -5.16
N LEU A 120 10.98 -6.31 -5.04
CA LEU A 120 12.25 -5.73 -5.43
C LEU A 120 12.68 -6.28 -6.78
N LEU A 121 13.16 -5.38 -7.63
CA LEU A 121 13.98 -5.68 -8.79
C LEU A 121 15.40 -5.17 -8.55
N TYR A 122 16.37 -5.99 -8.92
CA TYR A 122 17.78 -5.66 -8.86
C TYR A 122 18.30 -5.31 -10.26
N GLU A 123 19.52 -4.77 -10.31
CA GLU A 123 20.24 -4.53 -11.57
C GLU A 123 19.56 -3.52 -12.50
N ILE A 124 18.74 -2.62 -11.97
CA ILE A 124 18.11 -1.56 -12.77
C ILE A 124 19.13 -0.43 -13.01
N PRO A 125 19.44 -0.11 -14.28
CA PRO A 125 20.35 0.97 -14.61
C PRO A 125 19.88 2.32 -14.04
N THR A 126 20.82 3.09 -13.48
CA THR A 126 20.50 4.40 -12.86
C THR A 126 20.24 5.51 -13.88
N ASN A 127 20.63 5.31 -15.13
CA ASN A 127 20.36 6.22 -16.25
C ASN A 127 18.92 6.18 -16.75
N VAL A 128 18.19 5.08 -16.54
CA VAL A 128 16.77 4.96 -16.94
C VAL A 128 15.90 5.76 -15.98
N SER A 129 14.96 6.54 -16.50
CA SER A 129 13.99 7.27 -15.66
C SER A 129 12.97 6.32 -15.03
N LEU A 130 12.38 6.70 -13.90
CA LEU A 130 11.37 5.85 -13.24
C LEU A 130 10.05 5.84 -14.02
N GLU A 131 9.79 6.90 -14.77
CA GLU A 131 8.65 7.06 -15.67
C GLU A 131 8.74 6.05 -16.83
N GLU A 132 9.88 6.01 -17.53
CA GLU A 132 10.13 5.03 -18.61
C GLU A 132 10.08 3.60 -18.09
N LEU A 133 10.71 3.35 -16.92
CA LEU A 133 10.67 2.05 -16.27
C LEU A 133 9.22 1.64 -15.95
N SER A 134 8.41 2.57 -15.46
CA SER A 134 7.01 2.29 -15.14
C SER A 134 6.20 1.93 -16.39
N ALA A 135 6.40 2.65 -17.49
CA ALA A 135 5.67 2.43 -18.74
C ALA A 135 6.03 1.06 -19.36
N GLU A 136 7.31 0.70 -19.38
CA GLU A 136 7.79 -0.59 -19.89
C GLU A 136 7.26 -1.77 -19.06
N LEU A 137 7.26 -1.64 -17.74
CA LEU A 137 6.76 -2.70 -16.87
C LEU A 137 5.25 -2.91 -17.02
N GLN A 138 4.48 -1.83 -17.15
CA GLN A 138 3.03 -1.90 -17.34
C GLN A 138 2.65 -2.51 -18.70
N SER A 139 3.35 -2.12 -19.77
CA SER A 139 3.09 -2.63 -21.12
C SER A 139 3.41 -4.13 -21.25
N SER A 140 4.47 -4.59 -20.58
CA SER A 140 4.96 -5.97 -20.72
C SER A 140 4.26 -7.00 -19.81
N ASN A 141 3.68 -6.59 -18.67
CA ASN A 141 3.28 -7.55 -17.62
C ASN A 141 1.82 -7.45 -17.13
N ASN A 142 1.00 -6.56 -17.71
CA ASN A 142 -0.42 -6.39 -17.34
C ASN A 142 -0.64 -6.15 -15.83
N PHE A 143 0.25 -5.40 -15.17
CA PHE A 143 0.01 -4.91 -13.82
C PHE A 143 0.04 -3.39 -13.77
N GLU A 144 -0.66 -2.82 -12.80
CA GLU A 144 -0.74 -1.39 -12.59
C GLU A 144 0.22 -1.00 -11.46
N ILE A 145 1.11 -0.06 -11.75
CA ILE A 145 2.13 0.39 -10.80
C ILE A 145 1.60 1.61 -10.06
N VAL A 146 1.67 1.57 -8.73
CA VAL A 146 1.24 2.65 -7.83
C VAL A 146 2.42 3.56 -7.49
N GLU A 147 3.55 2.97 -7.14
CA GLU A 147 4.77 3.69 -6.79
C GLU A 147 6.01 2.87 -7.15
N ILE A 148 7.10 3.59 -7.43
CA ILE A 148 8.42 3.03 -7.65
C ILE A 148 9.40 3.82 -6.79
N ARG A 149 10.23 3.12 -6.02
CA ARG A 149 11.26 3.73 -5.19
C ARG A 149 12.61 3.12 -5.49
N ARG A 150 13.55 3.94 -5.95
CA ARG A 150 14.92 3.54 -6.24
C ARG A 150 15.80 3.78 -5.01
N PHE A 151 16.58 2.77 -4.63
CA PHE A 151 17.51 2.88 -3.52
C PHE A 151 18.90 3.26 -4.03
N ILE A 152 19.32 4.49 -3.75
CA ILE A 152 20.66 4.99 -4.05
C ILE A 152 21.34 5.32 -2.73
N LYS A 153 22.48 4.69 -2.47
CA LYS A 153 23.30 4.98 -1.28
C LYS A 153 23.96 6.34 -1.44
N SER A 154 23.85 7.21 -0.43
CA SER A 154 24.50 8.51 -0.45
C SER A 154 26.01 8.37 -0.57
N GLY A 155 26.62 9.14 -1.47
CA GLY A 155 28.07 9.13 -1.71
C GLY A 155 28.57 8.05 -2.69
N THR A 156 27.68 7.28 -3.30
CA THR A 156 28.03 6.33 -4.37
C THR A 156 27.15 6.62 -5.60
N SER A 157 27.74 6.62 -6.79
CA SER A 157 27.03 6.70 -8.07
C SER A 157 27.07 5.33 -8.75
N PRO A 158 26.30 4.34 -8.27
CA PRO A 158 26.33 3.02 -8.86
C PRO A 158 25.67 3.07 -10.25
N GLU A 159 26.21 2.29 -11.19
CA GLU A 159 25.60 2.13 -12.52
C GLU A 159 24.25 1.43 -12.44
N VAL A 160 24.07 0.55 -11.44
CA VAL A 160 22.84 -0.19 -11.19
C VAL A 160 22.35 0.01 -9.76
N SER A 161 21.03 -0.04 -9.57
CA SER A 161 20.42 0.14 -8.25
C SER A 161 19.19 -0.76 -8.08
N PRO A 162 18.91 -1.24 -6.87
CA PRO A 162 17.68 -1.95 -6.59
C PRO A 162 16.50 -0.97 -6.52
N VAL A 163 15.36 -1.45 -6.98
CA VAL A 163 14.12 -0.69 -7.06
C VAL A 163 12.99 -1.46 -6.38
N LEU A 164 12.30 -0.81 -5.46
CA LEU A 164 11.05 -1.30 -4.88
C LEU A 164 9.89 -0.84 -5.75
N ILE A 165 9.07 -1.78 -6.18
CA ILE A 165 7.89 -1.53 -7.00
C ILE A 165 6.68 -1.95 -6.19
N THR A 166 5.70 -1.06 -6.10
CA THR A 166 4.39 -1.35 -5.52
C THR A 166 3.37 -1.43 -6.65
N ILE A 167 2.70 -2.57 -6.74
CA ILE A 167 1.65 -2.84 -7.73
C ILE A 167 0.29 -2.93 -7.06
N LEU A 168 -0.75 -2.68 -7.85
CA LEU A 168 -2.13 -2.90 -7.46
C LEU A 168 -2.48 -4.39 -7.54
N GLY A 169 -3.08 -4.92 -6.47
CA GLY A 169 -3.45 -6.33 -6.30
C GLY A 169 -2.59 -7.05 -5.27
N THR A 170 -3.10 -8.19 -4.78
CA THR A 170 -2.43 -9.06 -3.79
C THR A 170 -1.65 -10.22 -4.39
N VAL A 171 -1.73 -10.40 -5.71
CA VAL A 171 -1.04 -11.48 -6.43
C VAL A 171 0.21 -10.93 -7.08
N LEU A 172 1.36 -11.47 -6.67
CA LEU A 172 2.65 -11.17 -7.27
C LEU A 172 2.97 -12.18 -8.39
N PRO A 173 3.47 -11.73 -9.55
CA PRO A 173 3.99 -12.62 -10.57
C PRO A 173 5.30 -13.26 -10.12
N GLU A 174 5.62 -14.47 -10.58
CA GLU A 174 6.90 -15.12 -10.24
C GLU A 174 8.10 -14.45 -10.94
N ASN A 175 7.88 -14.04 -12.19
CA ASN A 175 8.86 -13.32 -13.00
C ASN A 175 8.20 -12.11 -13.65
N VAL A 176 8.99 -11.06 -13.87
CA VAL A 176 8.58 -9.83 -14.52
C VAL A 176 9.42 -9.65 -15.78
N LYS A 177 8.76 -9.49 -16.91
CA LYS A 177 9.40 -9.16 -18.17
C LYS A 177 9.78 -7.68 -18.16
N LEU A 178 11.06 -7.40 -18.33
CA LEU A 178 11.58 -6.04 -18.44
C LEU A 178 12.40 -5.97 -19.73
N TRP A 179 11.96 -5.12 -20.67
CA TRP A 179 12.45 -5.13 -22.05
C TRP A 179 12.34 -6.52 -22.67
N PHE A 180 13.46 -7.21 -22.84
CA PHE A 180 13.54 -8.52 -23.48
C PHE A 180 13.80 -9.67 -22.51
N ILE A 181 14.05 -9.38 -21.23
CA ILE A 181 14.52 -10.36 -20.25
C ILE A 181 13.45 -10.59 -19.18
N ASN A 182 13.30 -11.85 -18.77
CA ASN A 182 12.48 -12.20 -17.61
C ASN A 182 13.32 -12.10 -16.35
N HIS A 183 12.98 -11.18 -15.47
CA HIS A 183 13.61 -10.98 -14.18
C HIS A 183 12.82 -11.69 -13.10
N LYS A 184 13.51 -12.50 -12.29
CA LYS A 184 12.93 -13.08 -11.09
C LYS A 184 12.71 -11.99 -10.05
N ILE A 185 11.51 -11.91 -9.48
CA ILE A 185 11.23 -10.93 -8.43
C ILE A 185 11.75 -11.41 -7.08
N GLN A 186 12.17 -10.46 -6.24
CA GLN A 186 12.40 -10.74 -4.83
C GLN A 186 11.25 -10.14 -4.01
N LEU A 187 10.64 -10.96 -3.16
CA LEU A 187 9.57 -10.50 -2.28
C LEU A 187 10.10 -9.44 -1.31
N PHE A 188 9.39 -8.32 -1.22
CA PHE A 188 9.67 -7.31 -0.20
C PHE A 188 8.75 -7.55 1.00
N ILE A 189 9.35 -7.92 2.14
CA ILE A 189 8.62 -8.12 3.39
C ILE A 189 8.89 -6.89 4.27
N ASP A 190 7.83 -6.15 4.58
CA ASP A 190 7.92 -5.07 5.55
C ASP A 190 8.40 -5.61 6.88
N ARG A 191 9.30 -4.86 7.55
CA ARG A 191 9.83 -5.27 8.85
C ARG A 191 8.66 -5.48 9.82
N PRO A 192 8.47 -6.69 10.36
CA PRO A 192 7.37 -6.97 11.28
C PRO A 192 7.44 -6.01 12.46
N ARG A 193 6.32 -5.34 12.75
CA ARG A 193 6.27 -4.43 13.89
C ARG A 193 6.15 -5.26 15.16
N GLN A 194 7.17 -5.19 16.01
CA GLN A 194 7.14 -5.77 17.33
C GLN A 194 6.43 -4.81 18.28
N CYS A 195 5.45 -5.30 19.03
CA CYS A 195 4.84 -4.52 20.10
C CYS A 195 5.87 -4.33 21.23
N SER A 196 6.10 -3.08 21.64
CA SER A 196 7.02 -2.78 22.74
C SER A 196 6.53 -3.28 24.10
N ASN A 197 5.23 -3.56 24.24
CA ASN A 197 4.63 -3.97 25.53
C ASN A 197 4.55 -5.49 25.69
N CYS A 198 4.26 -6.24 24.62
CA CYS A 198 4.13 -7.71 24.69
C CYS A 198 5.18 -8.47 23.86
N PHE A 199 6.13 -7.76 23.23
CA PHE A 199 7.20 -8.31 22.37
C PHE A 199 6.72 -9.20 21.23
N SER A 200 5.41 -9.28 20.99
CA SER A 200 4.80 -10.07 19.93
C SER A 200 4.84 -9.29 18.62
N PHE A 201 5.04 -10.01 17.52
CA PHE A 201 4.95 -9.43 16.19
C PHE A 201 3.48 -9.26 15.80
N CYS A 202 3.09 -8.05 15.39
CA CYS A 202 1.81 -7.82 14.75
C CYS A 202 1.91 -8.32 13.30
N ILE A 203 1.55 -9.57 13.06
CA ILE A 203 1.59 -10.19 11.73
C ILE A 203 0.15 -10.26 11.19
N HIS A 204 -0.07 -9.77 9.96
CA HIS A 204 -1.33 -9.98 9.23
C HIS A 204 -1.43 -11.46 8.83
N PRO A 205 -2.59 -12.13 8.94
CA PRO A 205 -2.72 -13.58 8.71
C PRO A 205 -2.16 -14.06 7.35
N ASP A 206 -2.18 -13.24 6.30
CA ASP A 206 -1.62 -13.60 4.99
C ASP A 206 -0.07 -13.60 4.94
N LEU A 207 0.59 -12.84 5.81
CA LEU A 207 2.06 -12.83 5.95
C LEU A 207 2.56 -14.02 6.78
N VAL A 208 1.68 -14.68 7.54
CA VAL A 208 2.01 -15.86 8.38
C VAL A 208 2.53 -17.01 7.51
N LYS A 209 1.98 -17.21 6.31
CA LYS A 209 2.42 -18.29 5.40
C LYS A 209 3.84 -18.09 4.87
N VAL A 210 4.20 -16.85 4.54
CA VAL A 210 5.53 -16.54 3.98
C VAL A 210 6.60 -16.56 5.07
N GLN A 211 6.25 -16.08 6.28
CA GLN A 211 7.22 -15.96 7.36
C GLN A 211 7.49 -17.27 8.10
N LEU A 212 6.50 -18.17 8.25
CA LEU A 212 6.76 -19.53 8.76
C LEU A 212 7.78 -20.26 7.88
N TYR A 213 7.69 -20.13 6.56
CA TYR A 213 8.68 -20.71 5.65
C TYR A 213 10.08 -20.13 5.86
N VAL A 214 10.21 -18.80 6.01
CA VAL A 214 11.53 -18.17 6.21
C VAL A 214 12.10 -18.46 7.60
N VAL A 215 11.30 -18.49 8.66
CA VAL A 215 11.77 -18.84 10.02
C VAL A 215 12.20 -20.31 10.09
N ILE A 216 11.50 -21.22 9.39
CA ILE A 216 11.91 -22.63 9.31
C ILE A 216 13.22 -22.79 8.52
N VAL A 217 13.46 -21.97 7.48
CA VAL A 217 14.66 -22.07 6.63
C VAL A 217 15.87 -21.33 7.23
N VAL A 218 15.67 -20.29 8.05
CA VAL A 218 16.74 -19.44 8.61
C VAL A 218 17.16 -19.87 10.03
N LEU A 219 16.47 -20.82 10.66
CA LEU A 219 17.03 -21.52 11.82
C LEU A 219 17.90 -22.68 11.32
N PRO A 220 19.25 -22.56 11.29
CA PRO A 220 20.06 -23.75 11.16
C PRO A 220 19.76 -24.63 12.38
N ILE A 221 19.56 -25.91 12.12
CA ILE A 221 19.51 -27.01 13.09
C ILE A 221 20.79 -26.95 13.93
N LYS A 222 20.78 -26.14 15.00
CA LYS A 222 21.70 -26.23 16.11
C LYS A 222 20.95 -26.97 17.19
N GLU A 223 20.96 -28.30 17.09
CA GLU A 223 20.83 -29.26 18.18
C GLU A 223 20.59 -30.65 17.57
N ARG A 224 21.68 -31.38 17.34
CA ARG A 224 21.77 -32.85 17.45
C ARG A 224 23.21 -33.28 17.17
N ALA A 225 24.03 -33.22 18.21
CA ALA A 225 25.12 -34.17 18.45
C ALA A 225 25.48 -34.03 19.94
N GLN A 226 24.94 -34.95 20.74
CA GLN A 226 25.60 -35.46 21.94
C GLN A 226 26.86 -36.21 21.51
#